data_AF-A0A5R2MTS3-F1
#
_entry.id   AF-A0A5R2MTS3-F1
#
_cell.length_a   1.000
_cell.length_b   1.000
_cell.length_c   1.000
_cell.angle_alpha   90.00
_cell.angle_beta   90.00
_cell.angle_gamma   90.00
#
_symmetry.space_group_name_H-M   'P 1'
#
loop_
_entity.id
_entity.type
_entity.pdbx_description
1 polymer ?
#
loop_
_entity_poly.entity_id
_entity_poly.type
_entity_poly.pdbx_seq_one_letter_code
_entity_poly.pdbx_strand_id
1 'polypeptide(L)'
;AVSLPGTILKSVRERYPRLDDVRTGHELMRRQITAMVEDVIKSTTANLERIRPLSVEAVRAAGETMVTFSAEMAEAEKELKAFLYK
;
A
#
# COMPACT_ATOMS: atom_id res chain seq x y z
N ALA A 1 -2.39 0.53 18.06
CA ALA A 1 -3.21 0.32 16.85
C ALA A 1 -2.25 0.16 15.68
N VAL A 2 -2.53 -0.73 14.73
CA VAL A 2 -1.71 -0.89 13.52
C VAL A 2 -1.72 0.43 12.72
N SER A 3 -0.54 0.91 12.31
CA SER A 3 -0.32 2.25 11.77
C SER A 3 -1.25 2.62 10.61
N LEU A 4 -1.21 1.84 9.53
CA LEU A 4 -1.92 2.12 8.27
C LEU A 4 -3.46 2.09 8.44
N PRO A 5 -4.09 0.97 8.85
CA PRO A 5 -5.54 0.92 9.00
C PRO A 5 -6.03 1.84 10.12
N GLY A 6 -5.23 2.08 11.17
CA GLY A 6 -5.58 2.99 12.25
C GLY A 6 -5.72 4.44 11.78
N THR A 7 -4.78 4.91 10.96
CA THR A 7 -4.81 6.25 10.37
C THR A 7 -5.99 6.41 9.40
N ILE A 8 -6.24 5.40 8.57
CA ILE A 8 -7.38 5.41 7.65
C ILE A 8 -8.70 5.42 8.42
N LEU A 9 -8.87 4.55 9.41
CA LEU A 9 -10.08 4.46 10.22
C LEU A 9 -10.37 5.79 10.93
N LYS A 10 -9.35 6.42 11.50
CA LYS A 10 -9.47 7.76 12.10
C LYS A 10 -10.03 8.75 11.08
N SER A 11 -9.43 8.79 9.89
CA SER A 11 -9.85 9.71 8.82
C SER A 11 -11.24 9.41 8.25
N VAL A 12 -11.67 8.15 8.24
CA VAL A 12 -13.04 7.75 7.86
C VAL A 12 -14.04 8.24 8.89
N ARG A 13 -13.75 8.07 10.19
CA ARG A 13 -14.61 8.54 11.29
C ARG A 13 -14.71 10.06 11.34
N GLU A 14 -13.62 10.77 11.05
CA GLU A 14 -13.62 12.24 10.94
C GLU A 14 -14.48 12.72 9.76
N ARG A 15 -14.36 12.08 8.60
CA ARG A 15 -15.10 12.47 7.39
C ARG A 15 -16.56 12.06 7.42
N TYR A 16 -16.87 10.92 8.04
CA TYR A 16 -18.22 10.36 8.09
C TYR A 16 -18.61 9.98 9.53
N PRO A 17 -18.89 10.95 10.42
CA PRO A 17 -19.11 10.69 11.85
C PRO A 17 -20.35 9.84 12.19
N ARG A 18 -21.29 9.72 11.25
CA ARG A 18 -22.55 8.96 11.40
C ARG A 18 -22.60 7.72 10.51
N LEU A 19 -21.47 7.32 9.92
CA LEU A 19 -21.40 6.12 9.09
C LEU A 19 -21.54 4.88 9.97
N ASP A 20 -22.39 3.94 9.56
CA ASP A 20 -22.53 2.67 10.26
C ASP A 20 -21.26 1.83 10.17
N ASP A 21 -21.14 0.84 11.05
CA ASP A 21 -19.94 0.01 11.18
C ASP A 21 -19.62 -0.79 9.90
N VAL A 22 -20.64 -1.28 9.20
CA VAL A 22 -20.47 -2.07 7.97
C VAL A 22 -19.88 -1.19 6.87
N ARG A 23 -20.47 -0.01 6.66
CA ARG A 23 -19.95 0.95 5.67
C ARG A 23 -18.60 1.51 6.07
N THR A 24 -18.34 1.69 7.37
CA THR A 24 -17.02 2.09 7.89
C THR A 24 -15.96 1.04 7.55
N GLY A 25 -16.26 -0.25 7.71
CA GLY A 25 -15.39 -1.35 7.31
C GLY A 25 -15.11 -1.36 5.81
N HIS A 26 -16.14 -1.21 4.96
CA HIS A 26 -15.96 -1.12 3.50
C HIS A 26 -15.09 0.08 3.09
N GLU A 27 -15.31 1.23 3.71
CA GLU A 27 -14.57 2.44 3.40
C GLU A 27 -13.11 2.36 3.85
N LEU A 28 -12.85 1.74 5.01
CA LEU A 28 -11.50 1.40 5.48
C LEU A 28 -10.78 0.52 4.45
N MET A 29 -11.39 -0.61 4.05
CA MET A 29 -10.79 -1.52 3.08
C MET A 29 -10.53 -0.84 1.73
N ARG A 30 -11.51 -0.09 1.21
CA ARG A 30 -11.39 0.61 -0.07
C ARG A 30 -10.19 1.56 -0.06
N ARG A 31 -10.07 2.40 0.97
CA ARG A 31 -8.97 3.37 1.10
C ARG A 31 -7.62 2.69 1.32
N GLN A 32 -7.61 1.59 2.06
CA GLN A 32 -6.39 0.83 2.30
C GLN A 32 -5.85 0.22 1.01
N ILE A 33 -6.72 -0.42 0.21
CA ILE A 33 -6.34 -0.95 -1.11
C ILE A 33 -5.86 0.18 -2.01
N THR A 34 -6.57 1.31 -2.06
CA THR A 34 -6.13 2.48 -2.86
C THR A 34 -4.74 2.94 -2.46
N ALA A 35 -4.47 3.12 -1.16
CA ALA A 35 -3.16 3.58 -0.69
C ALA A 35 -2.03 2.59 -1.05
N MET A 36 -2.26 1.29 -0.87
CA MET A 36 -1.30 0.25 -1.21
C MET A 36 -1.02 0.19 -2.72
N VAL A 37 -2.06 0.28 -3.56
CA VAL A 37 -1.91 0.27 -5.03
C VAL A 37 -1.19 1.53 -5.51
N GLU A 38 -1.56 2.71 -5.01
CA GLU A 38 -0.88 3.96 -5.37
C GLU A 38 0.60 3.95 -4.99
N ASP A 39 0.94 3.37 -3.84
CA ASP A 39 2.33 3.22 -3.41
C ASP A 39 3.13 2.30 -4.35
N VAL A 40 2.60 1.12 -4.70
CA VAL A 40 3.25 0.21 -5.66
C VAL A 40 3.47 0.89 -7.01
N ILE A 41 2.47 1.61 -7.52
CA ILE A 41 2.60 2.34 -8.78
C ILE A 41 3.75 3.35 -8.69
N LYS A 42 3.76 4.19 -7.66
CA LYS A 42 4.81 5.21 -7.46
C LYS A 42 6.21 4.60 -7.34
N SER A 43 6.35 3.58 -6.50
CA SER A 43 7.61 2.87 -6.26
C SER A 43 8.12 2.18 -7.54
N THR A 44 7.22 1.49 -8.26
CA THR A 44 7.54 0.83 -9.53
C THR A 44 7.95 1.84 -10.60
N THR A 45 7.25 2.97 -10.72
CA THR A 45 7.61 4.05 -11.63
C THR A 45 9.00 4.60 -11.33
N ALA A 46 9.30 4.87 -10.05
CA ALA A 46 10.63 5.33 -9.65
C ALA A 46 11.74 4.31 -9.98
N ASN A 47 11.48 3.01 -9.79
CA ASN A 47 12.40 1.94 -10.18
C ASN A 47 12.61 1.89 -11.70
N LEU A 48 11.54 1.99 -12.48
CA LEU A 48 11.61 2.04 -13.95
C LEU A 48 12.42 3.24 -14.45
N GLU A 49 12.21 4.41 -13.86
CA GLU A 49 12.95 5.64 -14.20
C GLU A 49 14.43 5.56 -13.84
N ARG A 50 14.78 4.88 -12.74
CA ARG A 50 16.17 4.69 -12.31
C ARG A 50 16.90 3.64 -13.17
N ILE A 51 16.28 2.48 -13.38
CA ILE A 51 16.89 1.34 -14.07
C ILE A 51 16.88 1.54 -15.58
N ARG A 52 15.83 2.19 -16.11
CA ARG A 52 15.57 2.41 -17.55
C ARG A 52 15.76 1.16 -18.40
N PRO A 53 15.11 0.03 -18.08
CA PRO A 53 15.24 -1.17 -18.87
C PRO A 53 14.60 -0.96 -20.26
N LEU A 54 15.34 -1.31 -21.31
CA LEU A 54 14.89 -1.14 -22.71
C LEU A 54 14.30 -2.43 -23.31
N SER A 55 14.24 -3.52 -22.53
CA SER A 55 13.64 -4.78 -22.95
C SER A 55 13.20 -5.63 -21.75
N VAL A 56 12.45 -6.70 -22.03
CA VAL A 56 12.02 -7.67 -21.02
C VAL A 56 13.22 -8.43 -20.43
N GLU A 57 14.25 -8.67 -21.23
CA GLU A 57 15.50 -9.28 -20.79
C GLU A 57 16.23 -8.37 -19.80
N ALA A 58 16.26 -7.05 -20.07
CA ALA A 58 16.85 -6.07 -19.16
C ALA A 58 16.08 -6.00 -17.82
N VAL A 59 14.74 -6.12 -17.84
CA VAL A 59 13.90 -6.25 -16.63
C VAL A 59 14.30 -7.49 -15.82
N ARG A 60 14.43 -8.65 -16.47
CA ARG A 60 14.80 -9.91 -15.81
C ARG A 60 16.23 -9.88 -15.25
N ALA A 61 17.13 -9.17 -15.93
CA ALA A 61 18.54 -9.05 -15.55
C ALA A 61 18.81 -7.89 -14.57
N ALA A 62 17.79 -7.14 -14.13
CA ALA A 62 17.97 -5.94 -13.30
C ALA A 62 18.59 -6.21 -11.92
N GLY A 63 18.58 -7.46 -11.44
CA GLY A 63 19.17 -7.85 -10.16
C GLY A 63 18.37 -7.41 -8.93
N GLU A 64 17.21 -6.79 -9.13
CA GLU A 64 16.33 -6.30 -8.08
C GLU A 64 14.86 -6.41 -8.48
N THR A 65 13.96 -6.42 -7.49
CA THR A 65 12.51 -6.48 -7.73
C THR A 65 12.00 -5.13 -8.21
N MET A 66 11.43 -5.08 -9.41
CA MET A 66 10.92 -3.83 -9.98
C MET A 66 9.58 -3.38 -9.39
N VAL A 67 8.67 -4.33 -9.15
CA VAL A 67 7.33 -4.07 -8.58
C VAL A 67 7.37 -4.36 -7.09
N THR A 68 7.46 -3.31 -6.29
CA THR A 68 7.56 -3.40 -4.84
C THR A 68 6.83 -2.23 -4.18
N PHE A 69 6.38 -2.43 -2.95
CA PHE A 69 6.05 -1.32 -2.07
C PHE A 69 7.29 -0.45 -1.82
N SER A 70 7.06 0.81 -1.45
CA SER A 70 8.07 1.63 -0.79
C SER A 70 8.50 0.98 0.53
N ALA A 71 9.66 1.38 1.05
CA ALA A 71 10.13 0.87 2.34
C ALA A 71 9.14 1.15 3.48
N GLU A 72 8.51 2.33 3.46
CA GLU A 72 7.51 2.72 4.47
C GLU A 72 6.24 1.85 4.37
N MET A 73 5.71 1.65 3.16
CA MET A 73 4.52 0.82 2.98
C MET A 73 4.80 -0.66 3.25
N ALA A 74 6.00 -1.15 2.93
CA ALA A 74 6.40 -2.52 3.24
C ALA A 74 6.41 -2.79 4.76
N GLU A 75 6.93 -1.86 5.57
CA GLU A 75 6.89 -2.00 7.03
C GLU A 75 5.46 -1.91 7.58
N ALA A 76 4.63 -1.00 7.05
CA ALA A 76 3.22 -0.90 7.43
C ALA A 76 2.42 -2.17 7.06
N GLU A 77 2.71 -2.78 5.92
CA GLU A 77 2.08 -4.02 5.45
C GLU A 77 2.48 -5.22 6.31
N LYS A 78 3.77 -5.29 6.68
CA LYS A 78 4.29 -6.30 7.59
C LYS A 78 3.65 -6.19 8.97
N GLU A 79 3.51 -4.98 9.52
CA GLU A 79 2.80 -4.73 10.77
C GLU A 79 1.34 -5.21 10.70
N LEU A 80 0.65 -4.88 9.61
CA LEU A 80 -0.73 -5.31 9.37
C LEU A 80 -0.85 -6.83 9.33
N LYS A 81 0.00 -7.51 8.54
CA LYS A 81 -0.01 -8.98 8.48
C LYS A 81 0.25 -9.60 9.84
N ALA A 82 1.22 -9.08 10.58
CA ALA A 82 1.52 -9.55 11.93
C ALA A 82 0.35 -9.36 12.90
N PHE A 83 -0.53 -8.39 12.67
CA PHE A 83 -1.76 -8.22 13.43
C PHE A 83 -2.87 -9.19 13.00
N LEU A 84 -3.05 -9.40 11.68
CA LEU A 84 -4.12 -10.23 11.13
C LEU A 84 -3.91 -11.73 11.33
N TYR A 85 -2.65 -12.18 11.31
CA TYR A 85 -2.27 -13.61 11.36
C TYR A 85 -1.61 -13.99 12.71
N LYS A 86 -1.92 -13.25 13.76
CA LYS A 86 -1.61 -13.63 15.14
C LYS A 86 -2.66 -14.57 15.70
#